data_AF-A0AAI9GGU5-F1
#
_entry.id   AF-A0AAI9GGU5-F1
#
_cell.length_a   1.000
_cell.length_b   1.000
_cell.length_c   1.000
_cell.angle_alpha   90.00
_cell.angle_beta   90.00
_cell.angle_gamma   90.00
#
_symmetry.space_group_name_H-M   'P 1'
#
loop_
_entity.id
_entity.type
_entity.pdbx_description
1 polymer ?
#
loop_
_entity_poly.entity_id
_entity_poly.type
_entity_poly.pdbx_seq_one_letter_code
_entity_poly.pdbx_strand_id
1 'polypeptide(L)'
;MGNTAMKEIDNKGEKVNTAEIISFQSKLVDAPSIKRKSYDRYHNDGGTLTERTAALNKAAELRTQLLQCRNEEPTNQQLSGFIDYLRKQDKRILDMIFHLANLSDKKEMRFDDLIISEKKQFINALNQIKALNALLPTHIVMPI
;
A
#
# COMPACT_ATOMS: atom_id res chain seq x y z
N MET A 1 30.96 48.99 45.54
CA MET A 1 31.85 47.86 45.85
C MET A 1 31.07 46.88 46.69
N GLY A 2 30.94 45.61 46.26
CA GLY A 2 30.21 44.58 47.03
C GLY A 2 29.72 43.42 46.16
N ASN A 3 30.57 42.41 46.01
CA ASN A 3 30.46 41.10 45.36
C ASN A 3 29.08 40.54 44.98
N THR A 4 28.95 40.09 43.73
CA THR A 4 28.08 38.98 43.34
C THR A 4 28.97 37.80 42.93
N ALA A 5 28.97 36.74 43.74
CA ALA A 5 29.70 35.52 43.47
C ALA A 5 29.04 34.75 42.31
N MET A 6 29.76 34.56 41.20
CA MET A 6 29.39 33.55 40.21
C MET A 6 29.81 32.18 40.76
N LYS A 7 28.84 31.27 40.93
CA LYS A 7 29.10 29.86 41.23
C LYS A 7 29.73 29.22 39.99
N GLU A 8 30.91 28.62 40.16
CA GLU A 8 31.45 27.66 39.20
C GLU A 8 30.47 26.47 39.11
N ILE A 9 30.01 26.19 37.90
CA ILE A 9 29.23 24.99 37.60
C ILE A 9 30.27 23.91 37.30
N ASP A 10 30.53 23.05 38.29
CA ASP A 10 31.32 21.83 38.13
C ASP A 10 30.66 20.95 37.06
N ASN A 11 31.18 21.01 35.84
CA ASN A 11 30.79 20.08 34.79
C ASN A 11 31.48 18.74 35.08
N LYS A 12 30.84 17.90 35.90
CA LYS A 12 31.19 16.49 36.08
C LYS A 12 30.84 15.75 34.78
N GLY A 13 31.63 15.98 33.73
CA GLY A 13 31.62 15.17 32.53
C GLY A 13 31.93 13.73 32.93
N GLU A 14 30.95 12.85 32.75
CA GLU A 14 31.07 11.42 32.99
C GLU A 14 32.28 10.92 32.18
N LYS A 15 33.24 10.26 32.86
CA LYS A 15 34.46 9.76 32.19
C LYS A 15 34.05 8.71 31.16
N VAL A 16 34.09 9.11 29.90
CA VAL A 16 33.80 8.24 28.77
C VAL A 16 34.80 7.09 28.77
N ASN A 17 34.32 5.86 28.88
CA ASN A 17 35.16 4.67 28.87
C ASN A 17 35.66 4.41 27.44
N THR A 18 36.88 4.89 27.16
CA THR A 18 37.50 4.79 25.84
C THR A 18 37.64 3.34 25.37
N ALA A 19 37.77 2.38 26.29
CA ALA A 19 37.82 0.96 25.95
C ALA A 19 36.48 0.43 25.44
N GLU A 20 35.36 0.90 25.99
CA GLU A 20 34.03 0.57 25.47
C GLU A 20 33.83 1.13 24.06
N ILE A 21 34.26 2.38 23.81
CA ILE A 21 34.19 2.99 22.48
C ILE A 21 34.99 2.20 21.47
N ILE A 22 36.23 1.83 21.81
CA ILE A 22 37.10 1.06 20.91
C ILE A 22 36.50 -0.33 20.65
N SER A 23 35.93 -0.98 21.67
CA SER A 23 35.27 -2.28 21.51
C SER A 23 33.99 -2.21 20.67
N PHE A 24 33.28 -1.08 20.72
CA PHE A 24 32.08 -0.86 19.92
C PHE A 24 32.46 -0.59 18.46
N GLN A 25 33.52 0.20 18.23
CA GLN A 25 34.06 0.45 16.90
C GLN A 25 34.60 -0.82 16.25
N SER A 26 35.31 -1.69 16.98
CA SER A 26 35.78 -2.95 16.43
C SER A 26 34.62 -3.87 16.02
N LYS A 27 33.55 -3.93 16.82
CA LYS A 27 32.32 -4.66 16.49
C LYS A 27 31.60 -4.10 15.25
N LEU A 28 31.71 -2.80 14.98
CA LEU A 28 31.15 -2.19 13.77
C LEU A 28 31.99 -2.50 12.52
N VAL A 29 33.30 -2.66 12.66
CA VAL A 29 34.21 -3.01 11.56
C VAL A 29 34.10 -4.50 11.19
N ASP A 30 33.91 -5.37 12.19
CA ASP A 30 33.72 -6.82 12.00
C ASP A 30 32.27 -7.21 11.72
N ALA A 31 31.34 -6.24 11.73
CA ALA A 31 29.97 -6.50 11.33
C ALA A 31 30.00 -6.99 9.88
N PRO A 32 29.45 -8.18 9.57
CA PRO A 32 29.42 -8.67 8.20
C PRO A 32 28.79 -7.58 7.35
N SER A 33 29.53 -7.10 6.34
CA SER A 33 28.97 -6.20 5.34
C SER A 33 27.68 -6.86 4.88
N ILE A 34 26.53 -6.26 5.17
CA ILE A 34 25.26 -6.78 4.69
C ILE A 34 25.42 -6.75 3.18
N LYS A 35 25.72 -7.90 2.58
CA LYS A 35 25.83 -8.03 1.14
C LYS A 35 24.48 -7.53 0.65
N ARG A 36 24.46 -6.34 0.02
CA ARG A 36 23.28 -5.87 -0.67
C ARG A 36 22.91 -7.01 -1.61
N LYS A 37 21.81 -7.71 -1.33
CA LYS A 37 21.29 -8.69 -2.28
C LYS A 37 21.14 -7.92 -3.58
N SER A 38 21.80 -8.37 -4.65
CA SER A 38 21.53 -7.85 -5.98
C SER A 38 20.07 -8.19 -6.24
N TYR A 39 19.20 -7.18 -6.10
CA TYR A 39 17.80 -7.27 -6.47
C TYR A 39 17.69 -6.80 -7.93
N ASP A 40 18.45 -7.41 -8.84
CA ASP A 40 18.40 -7.04 -10.27
C ASP A 40 17.10 -7.50 -10.94
N ARG A 41 16.27 -8.31 -10.25
CA ARG A 41 15.01 -8.84 -10.77
C ARG A 41 13.89 -8.79 -9.74
N TYR A 42 12.67 -8.57 -10.23
CA TYR A 42 11.45 -8.61 -9.43
C TYR A 42 11.31 -9.98 -8.72
N HIS A 43 10.94 -9.94 -7.44
CA HIS A 43 10.64 -11.11 -6.63
C HIS A 43 9.41 -10.85 -5.74
N ASN A 44 8.53 -11.85 -5.61
CA ASN A 44 7.39 -11.81 -4.69
C ASN A 44 7.44 -13.03 -3.79
N ASP A 45 7.75 -12.80 -2.51
CA ASP A 45 7.76 -13.82 -1.45
C ASP A 45 6.36 -14.11 -0.86
N GLY A 46 5.33 -13.37 -1.30
CA GLY A 46 3.95 -13.51 -0.82
C GLY A 46 3.04 -14.24 -1.83
N GLY A 47 1.74 -14.23 -1.55
CA GLY A 47 0.74 -14.84 -2.43
C GLY A 47 0.76 -14.26 -3.84
N THR A 48 0.35 -15.08 -4.80
CA THR A 48 0.19 -14.73 -6.22
C THR A 48 -0.89 -13.65 -6.42
N LEU A 49 -0.90 -13.03 -7.60
CA LEU A 49 -1.93 -12.05 -7.97
C LEU A 49 -3.34 -12.66 -7.85
N THR A 50 -3.51 -13.91 -8.27
CA THR A 50 -4.79 -14.65 -8.20
C THR A 50 -5.23 -14.86 -6.76
N GLU A 51 -4.34 -15.34 -5.88
CA GLU A 51 -4.66 -15.57 -4.46
C GLU A 51 -5.04 -14.27 -3.75
N ARG A 52 -4.31 -13.17 -4.01
CA ARG A 52 -4.61 -11.85 -3.46
C ARG A 52 -5.96 -11.32 -3.95
N THR A 53 -6.24 -11.48 -5.24
CA THR A 53 -7.54 -11.10 -5.82
C THR A 53 -8.67 -11.90 -5.18
N ALA A 54 -8.52 -13.21 -5.02
CA ALA A 54 -9.50 -14.07 -4.39
C ALA A 54 -9.75 -13.67 -2.93
N ALA A 55 -8.69 -13.36 -2.17
CA ALA A 55 -8.80 -12.88 -0.80
C ALA A 55 -9.55 -11.54 -0.70
N LEU A 56 -9.28 -10.59 -1.61
CA LEU A 56 -9.99 -9.31 -1.68
C LEU A 56 -11.47 -9.47 -2.05
N ASN A 57 -11.78 -10.36 -3.01
CA ASN A 57 -13.17 -10.70 -3.34
C ASN A 57 -13.87 -11.32 -2.14
N LYS A 58 -13.20 -12.23 -1.43
CA LYS A 58 -13.78 -12.85 -0.23
C LYS A 58 -14.04 -11.83 0.88
N ALA A 59 -13.13 -10.87 1.07
CA ALA A 59 -13.33 -9.77 2.01
C ALA A 59 -14.55 -8.90 1.63
N ALA A 60 -14.78 -8.63 0.34
CA ALA A 60 -15.96 -7.90 -0.12
C ALA A 60 -17.27 -8.67 0.14
N GLU A 61 -17.27 -9.99 -0.05
CA GLU A 61 -18.40 -10.84 0.31
C GLU A 61 -18.68 -10.82 1.82
N LEU A 62 -17.64 -10.98 2.65
CA LEU A 62 -17.77 -10.94 4.10
C LEU A 62 -18.29 -9.60 4.60
N ARG A 63 -17.89 -8.49 3.94
CA ARG A 63 -18.43 -7.16 4.26
C ARG A 63 -19.92 -7.08 3.96
N THR A 64 -20.37 -7.63 2.83
CA THR A 64 -21.80 -7.73 2.50
C THR A 64 -22.56 -8.53 3.57
N GLN A 65 -22.03 -9.68 3.97
CA GLN A 65 -22.64 -10.53 5.01
C GLN A 65 -22.72 -9.81 6.36
N LEU A 66 -21.66 -9.11 6.76
CA LEU A 66 -21.63 -8.34 8.00
C LEU A 66 -22.71 -7.24 8.03
N LEU A 67 -22.89 -6.52 6.93
CA LEU A 67 -23.93 -5.49 6.81
C LEU A 67 -25.32 -6.10 6.90
N GLN A 68 -25.56 -7.23 6.22
CA GLN A 68 -26.82 -7.96 6.32
C GLN A 68 -27.12 -8.43 7.75
N CYS A 69 -26.12 -8.95 8.48
CA CYS A 69 -26.27 -9.31 9.90
C CYS A 69 -26.63 -8.12 10.80
N ARG A 70 -26.30 -6.90 10.38
CA ARG A 70 -26.62 -5.65 11.09
C ARG A 70 -27.93 -5.01 10.61
N ASN A 71 -28.67 -5.65 9.71
CA ASN A 71 -29.84 -5.08 9.02
C ASN A 71 -29.50 -3.78 8.27
N GLU A 72 -28.26 -3.63 7.81
CA GLU A 72 -27.81 -2.54 6.96
C GLU A 72 -27.87 -2.97 5.49
N GLU A 73 -28.38 -2.11 4.60
CA GLU A 73 -28.41 -2.39 3.17
C GLU A 73 -27.00 -2.21 2.55
N PRO A 74 -26.41 -3.26 1.96
CA PRO A 74 -25.11 -3.16 1.32
C PRO A 74 -25.20 -2.27 0.07
N THR A 75 -24.48 -1.15 0.07
CA THR A 75 -24.48 -0.17 -1.01
C THR A 75 -23.11 0.00 -1.67
N ASN A 76 -23.12 0.27 -2.98
CA ASN A 76 -21.93 0.57 -3.78
C ASN A 76 -21.93 2.03 -4.29
N GLN A 77 -22.61 2.95 -3.59
CA GLN A 77 -22.69 4.36 -4.01
C GLN A 77 -21.32 5.02 -4.22
N GLN A 78 -20.35 4.75 -3.34
CA GLN A 78 -18.98 5.26 -3.51
C GLN A 78 -18.32 4.75 -4.80
N LEU A 79 -18.58 3.50 -5.17
CA LEU A 79 -18.08 2.92 -6.41
C LEU A 79 -18.76 3.54 -7.64
N SER A 80 -20.08 3.75 -7.59
CA SER A 80 -20.81 4.46 -8.65
C SER A 80 -20.23 5.87 -8.86
N GLY A 81 -20.00 6.62 -7.78
CA GLY A 81 -19.36 7.94 -7.83
C GLY A 81 -17.91 7.92 -8.36
N PHE A 82 -17.13 6.89 -8.01
CA PHE A 82 -15.77 6.71 -8.54
C PHE A 82 -15.77 6.47 -10.07
N ILE A 83 -16.72 5.70 -10.58
CA ILE A 83 -16.87 5.45 -12.02
C ILE A 83 -17.21 6.75 -12.76
N ASP A 84 -18.14 7.54 -12.21
CA ASP A 84 -18.50 8.85 -12.79
C ASP A 84 -17.33 9.84 -12.74
N TYR A 85 -16.51 9.80 -11.69
CA TYR A 85 -15.27 10.56 -11.61
C TYR A 85 -14.30 10.16 -12.73
N LEU A 86 -14.01 8.86 -12.88
CA LEU A 86 -13.09 8.39 -13.92
C LEU A 86 -13.59 8.72 -15.34
N ARG A 87 -14.90 8.61 -15.56
CA ARG A 87 -15.52 8.97 -16.85
C ARG A 87 -15.25 10.41 -17.26
N LYS A 88 -15.16 11.33 -16.28
CA LYS A 88 -14.86 12.75 -16.50
C LYS A 88 -13.37 13.05 -16.58
N GLN A 89 -12.55 12.37 -15.78
CA GLN A 89 -11.12 12.70 -15.63
C GLN A 89 -10.21 11.94 -16.59
N ASP A 90 -10.38 10.62 -16.69
CA ASP A 90 -9.62 9.80 -17.64
C ASP A 90 -10.42 8.55 -18.03
N LYS A 91 -11.18 8.69 -19.13
CA LYS A 91 -12.01 7.61 -19.66
C LYS A 91 -11.19 6.38 -20.06
N ARG A 92 -9.89 6.52 -20.38
CA ARG A 92 -9.06 5.37 -20.79
C ARG A 92 -8.82 4.42 -19.62
N ILE A 93 -8.65 4.96 -18.41
CA ILE A 93 -8.54 4.14 -17.19
C ILE A 93 -9.86 3.39 -16.95
N LEU A 94 -11.00 4.06 -17.12
CA LEU A 94 -12.29 3.41 -16.98
C LEU A 94 -12.50 2.30 -18.01
N ASP A 95 -12.20 2.58 -19.28
CA ASP A 95 -12.28 1.61 -20.37
C ASP A 95 -11.39 0.38 -20.11
N MET A 96 -10.19 0.58 -19.54
CA MET A 96 -9.31 -0.52 -19.10
C MET A 96 -9.95 -1.39 -18.01
N ILE A 97 -10.64 -0.78 -17.03
CA ILE A 97 -11.32 -1.53 -15.96
C ILE A 97 -12.47 -2.36 -16.54
N PHE A 98 -13.28 -1.76 -17.43
CA PHE A 98 -14.34 -2.49 -18.15
C PHE A 98 -13.77 -3.61 -19.01
N HIS A 99 -12.62 -3.41 -19.65
CA HIS A 99 -11.95 -4.45 -20.40
C HIS A 99 -11.52 -5.62 -19.51
N LEU A 100 -10.87 -5.33 -18.38
CA LEU A 100 -10.44 -6.35 -17.41
C LEU A 100 -11.62 -7.14 -16.82
N ALA A 101 -12.79 -6.50 -16.72
CA ALA A 101 -14.03 -7.14 -16.27
C ALA A 101 -14.72 -8.00 -17.35
N ASN A 102 -14.21 -8.04 -18.59
CA ASN A 102 -14.89 -8.60 -19.77
C ASN A 102 -16.25 -7.91 -20.06
N LEU A 103 -16.29 -6.58 -19.90
CA LEU A 103 -17.47 -5.73 -20.07
C LEU A 103 -17.22 -4.56 -21.04
N SER A 104 -16.36 -4.77 -22.04
CA SER A 104 -15.95 -3.71 -22.97
C SER A 104 -17.14 -3.13 -23.77
N ASP A 105 -18.16 -3.95 -24.03
CA ASP A 105 -19.42 -3.59 -24.67
C ASP A 105 -20.32 -2.71 -23.79
N LYS A 106 -20.07 -2.67 -22.47
CA LYS A 106 -20.89 -1.96 -21.47
C LYS A 106 -20.22 -0.72 -20.89
N LYS A 107 -19.12 -0.27 -21.47
CA LYS A 107 -18.31 0.85 -20.93
C LYS A 107 -19.06 2.19 -20.77
N GLU A 108 -20.12 2.40 -21.53
CA GLU A 108 -20.97 3.59 -21.40
C GLU A 108 -22.06 3.45 -20.32
N MET A 109 -22.34 2.24 -19.83
CA MET A 109 -23.37 2.00 -18.82
C MET A 109 -22.97 2.57 -17.45
N ARG A 110 -23.96 3.01 -16.67
CA ARG A 110 -23.74 3.33 -15.27
C ARG A 110 -23.56 2.04 -14.49
N PHE A 111 -22.81 2.10 -13.40
CA PHE A 111 -22.63 0.92 -12.54
C PHE A 111 -23.96 0.38 -12.02
N ASP A 112 -24.88 1.26 -11.68
CA ASP A 112 -26.18 0.90 -11.12
C ASP A 112 -27.06 0.14 -12.14
N ASP A 113 -26.84 0.36 -13.44
CA ASP A 113 -27.56 -0.29 -14.54
C ASP A 113 -27.03 -1.69 -14.87
N LEU A 114 -25.85 -2.06 -14.37
CA LEU A 114 -25.29 -3.39 -14.56
C LEU A 114 -26.07 -4.44 -13.78
N ILE A 115 -26.22 -5.64 -14.35
CA ILE A 115 -26.82 -6.77 -13.63
C ILE A 115 -25.84 -7.29 -12.56
N ILE A 116 -26.34 -8.11 -11.62
CA ILE A 116 -25.56 -8.55 -10.46
C ILE A 116 -24.26 -9.27 -10.85
N SER A 117 -24.28 -10.12 -11.88
CA SER A 117 -23.08 -10.82 -12.36
C SER A 117 -22.03 -9.85 -12.91
N GLU A 118 -22.46 -8.81 -13.63
CA GLU A 118 -21.59 -7.79 -14.21
C GLU A 118 -21.00 -6.88 -13.14
N LYS A 119 -21.81 -6.49 -12.14
CA LYS A 119 -21.32 -5.78 -10.95
C LYS A 119 -20.23 -6.58 -10.25
N LYS A 120 -20.41 -7.90 -10.11
CA LYS A 120 -19.38 -8.80 -9.55
C LYS A 120 -18.12 -8.86 -10.41
N GLN A 121 -18.26 -8.96 -11.74
CA GLN A 121 -17.12 -8.92 -12.67
C GLN A 121 -16.34 -7.60 -12.56
N PHE A 122 -17.04 -6.48 -12.48
CA PHE A 122 -16.43 -5.16 -12.32
C PHE A 122 -15.68 -5.04 -10.98
N ILE A 123 -16.31 -5.45 -9.87
CA ILE A 123 -15.67 -5.46 -8.54
C ILE A 123 -14.44 -6.39 -8.54
N ASN A 124 -14.51 -7.55 -9.20
CA ASN A 124 -13.38 -8.45 -9.35
C ASN A 124 -12.22 -7.77 -10.10
N ALA A 125 -12.49 -7.07 -11.20
CA ALA A 125 -11.47 -6.31 -11.94
C ALA A 125 -10.80 -5.23 -11.06
N LEU A 126 -11.57 -4.50 -10.25
CA LEU A 126 -10.99 -3.54 -9.29
C LEU A 126 -10.12 -4.22 -8.24
N ASN A 127 -10.53 -5.39 -7.74
CA ASN A 127 -9.75 -6.14 -6.77
C ASN A 127 -8.47 -6.73 -7.39
N GLN A 128 -8.48 -7.10 -8.67
CA GLN A 128 -7.26 -7.43 -9.43
C GLN A 128 -6.31 -6.24 -9.49
N ILE A 129 -6.81 -5.03 -9.77
CA ILE A 129 -6.00 -3.81 -9.78
C ILE A 129 -5.44 -3.51 -8.40
N LYS A 130 -6.23 -3.66 -7.32
CA LYS A 130 -5.74 -3.49 -5.94
C LYS A 130 -4.65 -4.50 -5.59
N ALA A 131 -4.82 -5.76 -5.99
CA ALA A 131 -3.84 -6.80 -5.80
C ALA A 131 -2.55 -6.52 -6.59
N LEU A 132 -2.67 -6.06 -7.84
CA LEU A 132 -1.56 -5.64 -8.69
C LEU A 132 -0.81 -4.46 -8.07
N ASN A 133 -1.52 -3.45 -7.57
CA ASN A 133 -0.92 -2.28 -6.93
C ASN A 133 -0.04 -2.65 -5.73
N ALA A 134 -0.42 -3.68 -4.98
CA ALA A 134 0.39 -4.21 -3.87
C ALA A 134 1.65 -4.98 -4.32
N LEU A 135 1.73 -5.36 -5.61
CA LEU A 135 2.85 -6.07 -6.21
C LEU A 135 3.74 -5.15 -7.08
N LEU A 136 3.35 -3.90 -7.31
CA LEU A 136 4.18 -2.97 -8.08
C LEU A 136 5.52 -2.74 -7.36
N PRO A 137 6.65 -2.70 -8.10
CA PRO A 137 7.94 -2.38 -7.52
C PRO A 137 7.92 -1.02 -6.81
N THR A 138 8.49 -0.95 -5.61
CA THR A 138 8.53 0.29 -4.81
C THR A 138 9.54 1.30 -5.34
N HIS A 139 10.61 0.83 -5.97
CA HIS A 139 11.66 1.66 -6.54
C HIS A 139 11.55 1.62 -8.07
N ILE A 140 10.93 2.67 -8.63
CA ILE A 140 10.84 2.87 -10.08
C ILE A 140 11.65 4.12 -10.40
N VAL A 141 12.60 3.98 -11.31
CA VAL A 141 13.44 5.08 -11.80
C VAL A 141 12.94 5.52 -13.17
N MET A 142 12.86 6.82 -13.39
CA MET A 142 12.54 7.38 -14.70
C MET A 142 13.80 7.33 -15.59
N PRO A 143 13.75 6.72 -16.79
CA PRO A 143 14.86 6.78 -17.73
C PRO A 143 14.93 8.20 -18.31
N ILE A 144 16.06 8.86 -18.11
CA ILE A 144 16.37 10.19 -18.68
C ILE A 144 17.59 10.12 -19.58
#